data_AF-A0A183JE37-F1
#
_entry.id   AF-A0A183JE37-F1
#
_cell.length_a   1.000
_cell.length_b   1.000
_cell.length_c   1.000
_cell.angle_alpha   90.00
_cell.angle_beta   90.00
_cell.angle_gamma   90.00
#
_symmetry.space_group_name_H-M   'P 1'
#
loop_
_entity.id
_entity.type
_entity.pdbx_description
1 polymer ?
#
loop_
_entity_poly.entity_id
_entity_poly.type
_entity_poly.pdbx_seq_one_letter_code
_entity_poly.pdbx_strand_id
1 'polypeptide(L)'
;MHWPDTIRNSPLWERTNHLPAEEEIIKEHWKWIGHTLRKSLNCITRQALTWNPEGKGKSGKPKNSLRREMEADMRRMNNNWNELESIAQDRVEWEMLSINQYYSYILNDTYRKEL
;
A
#
# COMPACT_ATOMS: atom_id res chain seq x y z
N MET A 1 -1.13 -29.94 -30.02
CA MET A 1 -1.54 -28.68 -29.36
C MET A 1 -0.90 -28.67 -27.97
N HIS A 2 0.10 -27.81 -27.77
CA HIS A 2 0.77 -27.65 -26.49
C HIS A 2 0.18 -26.43 -25.78
N TRP A 3 -0.42 -26.66 -24.62
CA TRP A 3 -0.80 -25.59 -23.71
C TRP A 3 0.39 -25.30 -22.79
N PRO A 4 0.72 -24.03 -22.54
CA PRO A 4 1.75 -23.71 -21.56
C PRO A 4 1.26 -24.11 -20.17
N ASP A 5 2.04 -24.93 -19.46
CA ASP A 5 1.73 -25.40 -18.11
C ASP A 5 1.77 -24.26 -17.06
N THR A 6 2.36 -23.11 -17.42
CA THR A 6 2.44 -21.92 -16.58
C THR A 6 2.14 -20.67 -17.41
N ILE A 7 0.99 -20.05 -17.15
CA ILE A 7 0.65 -18.74 -17.72
C ILE A 7 1.43 -17.68 -16.94
N ARG A 8 2.47 -17.13 -17.58
CA ARG A 8 3.16 -15.95 -17.07
C ARG A 8 2.32 -14.73 -17.38
N ASN A 9 2.30 -13.85 -16.39
CA ASN A 9 1.31 -12.80 -16.30
C ASN A 9 1.90 -11.50 -16.96
N SER A 10 3.25 -11.39 -17.03
CA SER A 10 4.01 -10.29 -17.72
C SER A 10 3.59 -10.00 -19.16
N PRO A 11 3.50 -11.01 -20.04
CA PRO A 11 3.17 -10.78 -21.45
C PRO A 11 1.71 -10.34 -21.68
N LEU A 12 0.81 -10.58 -20.71
CA LEU A 12 -0.58 -10.14 -20.77
C LEU A 12 -0.69 -8.64 -20.48
N TRP A 13 0.04 -8.12 -19.48
CA TRP A 13 0.05 -6.69 -19.17
C TRP A 13 0.70 -5.85 -20.28
N GLU A 14 1.81 -6.33 -20.85
CA GLU A 14 2.48 -5.67 -21.99
C GLU A 14 1.55 -5.52 -23.20
N ARG A 15 0.69 -6.51 -23.46
CA ARG A 15 -0.27 -6.47 -24.59
C ARG A 15 -1.49 -5.60 -24.33
N THR A 16 -1.93 -5.54 -23.09
CA THR A 16 -3.16 -4.84 -22.71
C THR A 16 -2.91 -3.37 -22.38
N ASN A 17 -1.66 -2.94 -22.17
CA ASN A 17 -1.29 -1.60 -21.68
C ASN A 17 -1.94 -1.25 -20.32
N HIS A 18 -2.36 -2.26 -19.55
CA HIS A 18 -2.95 -2.07 -18.22
C HIS A 18 -1.87 -2.21 -17.13
N LEU A 19 -1.95 -1.35 -16.11
CA LEU A 19 -1.12 -1.46 -14.91
C LEU A 19 -1.48 -2.74 -14.13
N PRO A 20 -0.52 -3.41 -13.49
CA PRO A 20 -0.80 -4.48 -12.55
C PRO A 20 -1.79 -4.03 -11.47
N ALA A 21 -2.72 -4.91 -11.13
CA ALA A 21 -3.75 -4.62 -10.13
C ALA A 21 -3.14 -4.27 -8.77
N GLU A 22 -1.97 -4.84 -8.42
CA GLU A 22 -1.28 -4.50 -7.18
C GLU A 22 -0.86 -3.01 -7.13
N GLU A 23 -0.41 -2.46 -8.26
CA GLU A 23 0.03 -1.07 -8.35
C GLU A 23 -1.14 -0.08 -8.18
N GLU A 24 -2.27 -0.39 -8.82
CA GLU A 24 -3.50 0.39 -8.66
C GLU A 24 -4.02 0.32 -7.21
N ILE A 25 -4.02 -0.88 -6.61
CA ILE A 25 -4.44 -1.08 -5.22
C ILE A 25 -3.57 -0.26 -4.26
N ILE A 26 -2.25 -0.26 -4.43
CA ILE A 26 -1.33 0.53 -3.59
C ILE A 26 -1.62 2.02 -3.74
N LYS A 27 -1.78 2.50 -4.98
CA LYS A 27 -2.06 3.92 -5.25
C LYS A 27 -3.37 4.38 -4.61
N GLU A 28 -4.44 3.61 -4.77
CA GLU A 28 -5.74 3.92 -4.16
C GLU A 28 -5.70 3.79 -2.63
N HIS A 29 -4.93 2.84 -2.09
CA HIS A 29 -4.72 2.70 -0.66
C HIS A 29 -4.05 3.96 -0.07
N TRP A 30 -2.98 4.47 -0.66
CA TRP A 30 -2.33 5.70 -0.20
C TRP A 30 -3.21 6.94 -0.36
N LYS A 31 -3.98 7.06 -1.44
CA LYS A 31 -4.99 8.14 -1.56
C LYS A 31 -5.99 8.10 -0.40
N TRP A 32 -6.48 6.91 -0.05
CA TRP A 32 -7.44 6.73 1.04
C TRP A 32 -6.84 7.04 2.41
N ILE A 33 -5.58 6.63 2.66
CA ILE A 33 -4.84 6.95 3.89
C ILE A 33 -4.70 8.47 4.04
N GLY A 34 -4.21 9.15 3.01
CA GLY A 34 -4.04 10.60 3.03
C GLY A 34 -5.35 11.35 3.20
N HIS A 35 -6.45 10.86 2.63
CA HIS A 35 -7.78 11.42 2.88
C HIS A 35 -8.21 11.24 4.34
N THR A 36 -7.94 10.08 4.93
CA THR A 36 -8.32 9.77 6.32
C THR A 36 -7.48 10.56 7.33
N LEU A 37 -6.17 10.69 7.08
CA LEU A 37 -5.23 11.47 7.91
C LEU A 37 -5.42 13.00 7.79
N ARG A 38 -6.19 13.48 6.81
CA ARG A 38 -6.60 14.89 6.75
C ARG A 38 -7.87 15.19 7.53
N LYS A 39 -8.62 14.17 7.95
CA LYS A 39 -9.80 14.37 8.80
C LYS A 39 -9.39 14.73 10.22
N SER A 40 -10.31 15.34 10.96
CA SER A 40 -10.11 15.66 12.38
C SER A 40 -9.83 14.41 13.22
N LEU A 41 -9.10 14.59 14.32
CA LEU A 41 -8.75 13.52 15.27
C LEU A 41 -9.99 12.83 15.88
N ASN A 42 -11.11 13.55 15.97
CA ASN A 42 -12.37 13.03 16.49
C ASN A 42 -13.15 12.21 15.45
N CYS A 43 -12.66 12.11 14.21
CA CYS A 43 -13.35 11.36 13.17
C CYS A 43 -13.19 9.85 13.39
N ILE A 44 -14.32 9.14 13.40
CA ILE A 44 -14.38 7.68 13.61
C ILE A 44 -13.49 6.94 12.60
N THR A 45 -13.47 7.36 11.33
CA THR A 45 -12.64 6.71 10.30
C THR A 45 -11.14 6.87 10.58
N ARG A 46 -10.74 8.01 11.17
CA ARG A 46 -9.35 8.26 11.54
C ARG A 46 -8.95 7.49 12.78
N GLN A 47 -9.81 7.42 13.78
CA GLN A 47 -9.59 6.59 14.96
C GLN A 47 -9.51 5.11 14.59
N ALA A 48 -10.35 4.65 13.65
CA ALA A 48 -10.31 3.28 13.14
C ALA A 48 -8.99 2.97 12.42
N LEU A 49 -8.38 3.94 11.74
CA LEU A 49 -7.08 3.78 11.06
C LEU A 49 -5.95 3.44 12.05
N THR A 50 -5.95 4.09 13.21
CA THR A 50 -4.94 3.91 14.26
C THR A 50 -5.34 2.90 15.33
N TRP A 51 -6.52 2.28 15.23
CA TRP A 51 -7.01 1.33 16.21
C TRP A 51 -6.22 0.02 16.15
N ASN A 52 -5.65 -0.40 17.29
CA ASN A 52 -5.17 -1.76 17.49
C ASN A 52 -6.31 -2.61 18.07
N PRO A 53 -6.88 -3.59 17.34
CA PRO A 53 -7.84 -4.49 17.95
C PRO A 53 -7.14 -5.36 18.99
N GLU A 54 -7.32 -5.05 20.27
CA GLU A 54 -6.79 -5.84 21.37
C GLU A 54 -7.49 -7.21 21.42
N GLY A 55 -6.70 -8.29 21.37
CA GLY A 55 -7.19 -9.66 21.52
C GLY A 55 -6.52 -10.68 20.61
N LYS A 56 -6.58 -11.96 21.00
CA LYS A 56 -6.21 -13.08 20.13
C LYS A 56 -7.30 -13.23 19.06
N GLY A 57 -6.95 -12.97 17.80
CA GLY A 57 -7.84 -13.24 16.67
C GLY A 57 -8.23 -14.72 16.62
N LYS A 58 -9.45 -15.02 16.17
CA LYS A 58 -9.89 -16.40 15.92
C LYS A 58 -8.96 -17.08 14.91
N SER A 59 -8.62 -18.35 15.13
CA SER A 59 -7.89 -19.16 14.15
C SER A 59 -8.60 -19.11 12.80
N GLY A 60 -7.85 -18.80 11.73
CA GLY A 60 -8.38 -18.60 10.38
C GLY A 60 -8.49 -17.13 9.93
N LYS A 61 -8.31 -16.15 10.83
CA LYS A 61 -8.23 -14.73 10.42
C LYS A 61 -6.90 -14.45 9.70
N PRO A 62 -6.91 -13.71 8.57
CA PRO A 62 -5.68 -13.27 7.90
C PRO A 62 -4.75 -12.57 8.90
N LYS A 63 -3.46 -12.93 8.84
CA LYS A 63 -2.44 -12.49 9.81
C LYS A 63 -2.05 -11.01 9.61
N ASN A 64 -2.33 -10.49 8.42
CA ASN A 64 -2.12 -9.14 7.96
C ASN A 64 -3.40 -8.31 8.14
N SER A 65 -3.33 -7.27 8.98
CA SER A 65 -4.33 -6.20 9.03
C SER A 65 -3.84 -5.04 8.18
N LEU A 66 -4.77 -4.24 7.63
CA LEU A 66 -4.47 -3.00 6.89
C LEU A 66 -3.41 -2.15 7.61
N ARG A 67 -3.57 -1.96 8.93
CA ARG A 67 -2.61 -1.28 9.78
C ARG A 67 -1.18 -1.86 9.73
N ARG A 68 -1.02 -3.18 9.67
CA ARG A 68 0.32 -3.83 9.66
C ARG A 68 1.00 -3.67 8.31
N GLU A 69 0.24 -3.73 7.23
CA GLU A 69 0.75 -3.47 5.88
C GLU A 69 1.18 -2.01 5.77
N MET A 70 0.35 -1.09 6.25
CA MET A 70 0.70 0.33 6.34
C MET A 70 1.94 0.59 7.21
N GLU A 71 2.02 -0.01 8.41
CA GLU A 71 3.19 0.13 9.29
C GLU A 71 4.45 -0.44 8.65
N ALA A 72 4.34 -1.52 7.87
CA ALA A 72 5.47 -2.07 7.13
C ALA A 72 5.93 -1.12 6.02
N ASP A 73 5.00 -0.51 5.28
CA ASP A 73 5.34 0.46 4.24
C ASP A 73 5.91 1.77 4.84
N MET A 74 5.37 2.24 5.96
CA MET A 74 5.94 3.37 6.71
C MET A 74 7.37 3.08 7.19
N ARG A 75 7.61 1.89 7.73
CA ARG A 75 8.94 1.46 8.16
C ARG A 75 9.94 1.43 7.01
N ARG A 76 9.52 1.02 5.81
CA ARG A 76 10.36 1.06 4.60
C ARG A 76 10.78 2.48 4.24
N MET A 77 9.91 3.46 4.50
CA MET A 77 10.18 4.88 4.23
C MET A 77 10.86 5.60 5.39
N ASN A 78 11.17 4.90 6.49
CA ASN A 78 11.73 5.51 7.71
C ASN A 78 10.87 6.65 8.29
N ASN A 79 9.55 6.58 8.08
CA ASN A 79 8.60 7.59 8.59
C ASN A 79 7.85 7.04 9.80
N ASN A 80 7.65 7.90 10.80
CA ASN A 80 6.77 7.62 11.92
C ASN A 80 5.33 8.14 11.68
N TRP A 81 4.38 7.77 12.55
CA TRP A 81 2.97 8.18 12.41
C TRP A 81 2.77 9.70 12.48
N ASN A 82 3.55 10.41 13.28
CA ASN A 82 3.43 11.87 13.44
C ASN A 82 3.97 12.60 12.19
N GLU A 83 5.07 12.12 11.62
CA GLU A 83 5.62 12.62 10.35
C GLU A 83 4.64 12.37 9.22
N LEU A 84 4.07 11.15 9.14
CA LEU A 84 3.09 10.83 8.12
C LEU A 84 1.82 11.69 8.25
N GLU A 85 1.39 11.98 9.48
CA GLU A 85 0.29 12.91 9.75
C GLU A 85 0.62 14.33 9.28
N SER A 86 1.82 14.83 9.56
CA SER A 86 2.28 16.13 9.10
C SER A 86 2.32 16.21 7.57
N ILE A 87 2.94 15.21 6.93
CA ILE A 87 3.05 15.11 5.46
C ILE A 87 1.66 14.98 4.84
N ALA A 88 0.71 14.30 5.47
CA ALA A 88 -0.66 14.20 4.95
C ALA A 88 -1.39 15.54 4.90
N GLN A 89 -1.03 16.50 5.76
CA GLN A 89 -1.60 17.85 5.72
C GLN A 89 -1.02 18.68 4.57
N ASP A 90 0.26 18.49 4.23
CA ASP A 90 0.87 19.06 3.04
C ASP A 90 0.54 18.21 1.80
N ARG A 91 -0.36 18.72 0.95
CA ARG A 91 -0.77 17.98 -0.24
C ARG A 91 0.37 17.70 -1.22
N VAL A 92 1.33 18.61 -1.35
CA VAL A 92 2.45 18.47 -2.29
C VAL A 92 3.42 17.42 -1.78
N GLU A 93 3.74 17.48 -0.49
CA GLU A 93 4.61 16.49 0.16
C GLU A 93 3.95 15.09 0.17
N TRP A 94 2.63 15.02 0.37
CA TRP A 94 1.87 13.78 0.25
C TRP A 94 1.90 13.18 -1.16
N GLU A 95 1.73 14.02 -2.19
CA GLU A 95 1.81 13.57 -3.58
C GLU A 95 3.20 13.02 -3.90
N MET A 96 4.28 13.70 -3.48
CA MET A 96 5.66 13.19 -3.62
C MET A 96 5.88 11.86 -2.90
N LEU A 97 5.39 11.73 -1.66
CA LEU A 97 5.53 10.50 -0.88
C LEU A 97 4.80 9.33 -1.56
N SER A 98 3.59 9.56 -2.07
CA SER A 98 2.82 8.54 -2.78
C SER A 98 3.50 8.07 -4.08
N ILE A 99 4.19 8.97 -4.77
CA ILE A 99 4.95 8.69 -5.99
C ILE A 99 6.24 7.92 -5.67
N ASN A 100 6.97 8.32 -4.64
CA ASN A 100 8.20 7.63 -4.22
C ASN A 100 7.93 6.19 -3.78
N GLN A 101 6.81 5.95 -3.10
CA GLN A 101 6.38 4.59 -2.75
C GLN A 101 6.05 3.74 -3.99
N TYR A 102 5.37 4.32 -4.98
CA TYR A 102 5.10 3.65 -6.24
C TYR A 102 6.41 3.21 -6.91
N TYR A 103 7.37 4.12 -7.11
CA TYR A 103 8.65 3.78 -7.73
C TYR A 103 9.48 2.78 -6.91
N SER A 104 9.48 2.87 -5.57
CA SER A 104 10.12 1.89 -4.69
C SER A 104 9.52 0.49 -4.86
N TYR A 105 8.19 0.37 -4.98
CA TYR A 105 7.53 -0.90 -5.22
C TYR A 105 7.89 -1.49 -6.59
N ILE A 106 7.83 -0.69 -7.65
CA ILE A 106 8.20 -1.10 -9.01
C ILE A 106 9.65 -1.59 -9.07
N LEU A 107 10.58 -0.85 -8.45
CA LEU A 107 11.99 -1.19 -8.41
C LEU A 107 12.24 -2.50 -7.62
N ASN A 108 11.61 -2.66 -6.45
CA ASN A 108 11.75 -3.90 -5.68
C ASN A 108 11.14 -5.13 -6.37
N ASP A 109 10.05 -4.96 -7.12
CA ASP A 109 9.41 -6.05 -7.86
C ASP A 109 10.22 -6.47 -9.10
N THR A 110 10.88 -5.51 -9.77
CA THR A 110 11.82 -5.81 -10.86
C THR A 110 13.02 -6.61 -10.36
N TYR A 111 13.64 -6.24 -9.24
CA TYR A 111 14.72 -7.03 -8.64
C TYR A 111 14.29 -8.42 -8.14
N ARG A 112 13.02 -8.59 -7.75
CA ARG A 112 12.47 -9.88 -7.31
C ARG A 112 12.17 -10.85 -8.46
N LYS A 113 11.96 -10.34 -9.67
CA LYS A 113 11.68 -11.12 -10.88
C LYS A 113 12.96 -11.57 -11.63
N GLU A 114 14.12 -11.05 -11.25
CA GLU A 114 15.44 -11.39 -11.83
C GLU A 114 16.21 -12.50 -11.06
N LEU A 115 15.62 -13.07 -10.00
CA LEU A 115 16.11 -14.26 -9.26
C LEU A 115 15.21 -15.48 -9.51
#